data_AF-A0A2X0QT94-F1
#
_entry.id   AF-A0A2X0QT94-F1
#
_cell.length_a   1.000
_cell.length_b   1.000
_cell.length_c   1.000
_cell.angle_alpha   90.00
_cell.angle_beta   90.00
_cell.angle_gamma   90.00
#
_symmetry.space_group_name_H-M   'P 1'
#
loop_
_entity.id
_entity.type
_entity.pdbx_description
1 polymer ?
#
loop_
_entity_poly.entity_id
_entity_poly.type
_entity_poly.pdbx_seq_one_letter_code
_entity_poly.pdbx_strand_id
1 'polypeptide(L)'
;MIKKGISLVVLATIFTVCLPIQETNANTTGANLKALETTLTLDEAKIIVANYATNTSLSVDEAEKQLTAELESKIKEDRSEQMNQTHTTRGASSGKYKLSKSKYVGDVFYTPSSTLGIPHGHNGIYVKKDRIVESIPKTGVRNIAYNGRNVEKNTVMQDVKVSQKKCTAAANWANSQVGEKYSKNFATNRKTGKYGAKNCSKLVWSAYILKADIDIDKDKGAGVYPKDIRDSNYTHTYKTIK
;
A
#
# COMPACT_ATOMS: atom_id res chain seq x y z
N MET A 1 -2.00 -21.78 -83.38
CA MET A 1 -1.35 -20.45 -83.33
C MET A 1 -1.60 -19.84 -81.96
N ILE A 2 -0.52 -19.58 -81.23
CA ILE A 2 -0.47 -19.12 -79.85
C ILE A 2 -0.84 -17.62 -79.80
N LYS A 3 -1.78 -17.20 -78.95
CA LYS A 3 -1.90 -15.81 -78.48
C LYS A 3 -1.77 -15.77 -76.97
N LYS A 4 -0.71 -15.10 -76.54
CA LYS A 4 -0.23 -14.83 -75.18
C LYS A 4 -0.99 -13.67 -74.51
N GLY A 5 -1.08 -13.73 -73.18
CA GLY A 5 -1.10 -12.60 -72.24
C GLY A 5 -2.40 -11.76 -72.20
N ILE A 6 -2.86 -11.24 -71.07
CA ILE A 6 -2.12 -10.64 -69.95
C ILE A 6 -2.91 -10.93 -68.65
N SER A 7 -2.25 -11.53 -67.67
CA SER A 7 -2.75 -11.63 -66.30
C SER A 7 -2.24 -10.41 -65.54
N LEU A 8 -3.14 -9.56 -65.08
CA LEU A 8 -2.83 -8.37 -64.28
C LEU A 8 -2.54 -8.83 -62.85
N VAL A 9 -1.25 -8.96 -62.49
CA VAL A 9 -0.82 -9.18 -61.11
C VAL A 9 -0.72 -7.80 -60.45
N VAL A 10 -1.68 -7.50 -59.56
CA VAL A 10 -1.61 -6.35 -58.66
C VAL A 10 -0.61 -6.72 -57.56
N LEU A 11 0.59 -6.14 -57.65
CA LEU A 11 1.63 -6.26 -56.63
C LEU A 11 1.24 -5.35 -55.44
N ALA A 12 0.58 -5.91 -54.43
CA ALA A 12 0.35 -5.21 -53.17
C ALA A 12 1.67 -5.18 -52.38
N THR A 13 2.37 -4.05 -52.45
CA THR A 13 3.52 -3.76 -51.60
C THR A 13 3.04 -3.59 -50.16
N ILE A 14 3.21 -4.64 -49.36
CA ILE A 14 3.09 -4.56 -47.90
C ILE A 14 4.29 -3.73 -47.42
N PHE A 15 4.04 -2.44 -47.14
CA PHE A 15 4.97 -1.62 -46.37
C PHE A 15 4.93 -2.12 -44.93
N THR A 16 5.86 -2.99 -44.57
CA THR A 16 6.12 -3.32 -43.17
C THR A 16 6.73 -2.07 -42.53
N VAL A 17 5.89 -1.26 -41.89
CA VAL A 17 6.37 -0.20 -41.00
C VAL A 17 7.05 -0.91 -39.84
N CYS A 18 8.37 -1.04 -39.91
CA CYS A 18 9.17 -1.44 -38.76
C CYS A 18 9.12 -0.27 -37.78
N LEU A 19 8.11 -0.28 -36.91
CA LEU A 19 8.11 0.59 -35.75
C LEU A 19 9.35 0.22 -34.95
N PRO A 20 10.20 1.20 -34.56
CA PRO A 20 11.31 0.90 -33.68
C PRO A 20 10.72 0.30 -32.41
N ILE A 21 11.03 -0.97 -32.14
CA ILE A 21 10.88 -1.52 -30.82
C ILE A 21 11.85 -0.69 -29.98
N GLN A 22 11.32 0.22 -29.17
CA GLN A 22 12.08 0.77 -28.06
C GLN A 22 12.47 -0.45 -27.22
N GLU A 23 13.73 -0.85 -27.29
CA GLU A 23 14.33 -1.76 -26.33
C GLU A 23 14.17 -1.10 -24.96
N THR A 24 13.09 -1.44 -24.25
CA THR A 24 13.05 -1.24 -22.81
C THR A 24 14.24 -2.02 -22.29
N ASN A 25 15.25 -1.33 -21.76
CA ASN A 25 16.38 -1.96 -21.12
C ASN A 25 15.82 -2.84 -19.99
N ALA A 26 15.61 -4.13 -20.24
CA ALA A 26 15.08 -5.11 -19.27
C ALA A 26 15.96 -5.19 -18.00
N ASN A 27 17.14 -4.59 -18.06
CA ASN A 27 18.10 -4.47 -16.97
C ASN A 27 17.77 -3.36 -15.95
N THR A 28 16.90 -2.40 -16.25
CA THR A 28 16.56 -1.27 -15.34
C THR A 28 15.16 -1.32 -14.76
N THR A 29 14.24 -2.12 -15.31
CA THR A 29 12.86 -2.23 -14.79
C THR A 29 12.86 -2.62 -13.30
N GLY A 30 12.07 -1.91 -12.51
CA GLY A 30 11.90 -2.12 -11.07
C GLY A 30 13.06 -1.57 -10.22
N ALA A 31 14.14 -1.06 -10.82
CA ALA A 31 15.28 -0.54 -10.06
C ALA A 31 14.91 0.73 -9.29
N ASN A 32 14.09 1.61 -9.88
CA ASN A 32 13.67 2.85 -9.22
C ASN A 32 12.70 2.54 -8.08
N LEU A 33 11.76 1.62 -8.30
CA LEU A 33 10.85 1.17 -7.25
C LEU A 33 11.61 0.52 -6.08
N LYS A 34 12.59 -0.35 -6.36
CA LYS A 34 13.45 -0.96 -5.33
C LYS A 34 14.24 0.09 -4.55
N ALA A 35 14.70 1.16 -5.20
CA ALA A 35 15.44 2.23 -4.52
C ALA A 35 14.59 2.95 -3.46
N LEU A 36 13.27 3.01 -3.67
CA LEU A 36 12.32 3.62 -2.73
C LEU A 36 11.81 2.62 -1.69
N GLU A 37 11.43 1.40 -2.11
CA GLU A 37 11.08 0.29 -1.22
C GLU A 37 12.29 -0.62 -0.98
N THR A 38 13.26 -0.11 -0.22
CA THR A 38 14.58 -0.75 -0.01
C THR A 38 14.55 -2.17 0.56
N THR A 39 13.40 -2.62 1.06
CA THR A 39 13.20 -3.99 1.56
C THR A 39 12.83 -5.01 0.48
N LEU A 40 12.47 -4.54 -0.72
CA LEU A 40 12.24 -5.38 -1.89
C LEU A 40 13.56 -5.83 -2.53
N THR A 41 13.54 -7.03 -3.07
CA THR A 41 14.50 -7.48 -4.08
C THR A 41 14.18 -6.85 -5.43
N LEU A 42 15.15 -6.86 -6.35
CA LEU A 42 14.92 -6.35 -7.71
C LEU A 42 13.86 -7.17 -8.45
N ASP A 43 13.83 -8.49 -8.25
CA ASP A 43 12.84 -9.36 -8.89
C ASP A 43 11.43 -9.10 -8.35
N GLU A 44 11.27 -8.89 -7.04
CA GLU A 44 9.99 -8.47 -6.47
C GLU A 44 9.51 -7.14 -7.07
N ALA A 45 10.41 -6.16 -7.22
CA ALA A 45 10.08 -4.86 -7.82
C ALA A 45 9.69 -4.99 -9.30
N LYS A 46 10.42 -5.80 -10.08
CA LYS A 46 10.09 -6.10 -11.48
C LYS A 46 8.69 -6.70 -11.63
N ILE A 47 8.36 -7.70 -10.79
CA ILE A 47 7.05 -8.35 -10.78
C ILE A 47 5.95 -7.34 -10.44
N ILE A 48 6.18 -6.45 -9.48
CA ILE A 48 5.21 -5.41 -9.09
C ILE A 48 4.93 -4.47 -10.27
N VAL A 49 5.98 -3.95 -10.92
CA VAL A 49 5.83 -3.04 -12.07
C VAL A 49 5.12 -3.73 -13.23
N ALA A 50 5.55 -4.94 -13.60
CA ALA A 50 4.97 -5.68 -14.73
C ALA A 50 3.47 -6.00 -14.51
N ASN A 51 3.10 -6.41 -13.29
CA ASN A 51 1.70 -6.65 -12.93
C ASN A 51 0.89 -5.35 -12.97
N TYR A 52 1.44 -4.23 -12.50
CA TYR A 52 0.75 -2.96 -12.57
C TYR A 52 0.52 -2.52 -14.01
N ALA A 53 1.57 -2.55 -14.85
CA ALA A 53 1.51 -2.23 -16.28
C ALA A 53 0.42 -3.03 -16.99
N THR A 54 0.37 -4.35 -16.75
CA THR A 54 -0.66 -5.24 -17.31
C THR A 54 -2.06 -4.84 -16.85
N ASN A 55 -2.25 -4.59 -15.55
CA ASN A 55 -3.57 -4.27 -14.98
C ASN A 55 -4.08 -2.87 -15.37
N THR A 56 -3.20 -1.96 -15.79
CA THR A 56 -3.55 -0.59 -16.17
C THR A 56 -3.41 -0.33 -17.67
N SER A 57 -3.02 -1.34 -18.46
CA SER A 57 -2.74 -1.20 -19.90
C SER A 57 -1.72 -0.09 -20.22
N LEU A 58 -0.72 0.07 -19.34
CA LEU A 58 0.40 0.99 -19.52
C LEU A 58 1.63 0.23 -20.03
N SER A 59 2.59 0.95 -20.63
CA SER A 59 3.93 0.40 -20.80
C SER A 59 4.59 0.17 -19.43
N VAL A 60 5.58 -0.73 -19.39
CA VAL A 60 6.36 -1.02 -18.18
C VAL A 60 7.04 0.25 -17.63
N ASP A 61 7.54 1.11 -18.51
CA ASP A 61 8.21 2.35 -18.13
C ASP A 61 7.24 3.39 -17.55
N GLU A 62 6.06 3.56 -18.16
CA GLU A 62 5.01 4.44 -17.63
C GLU A 62 4.48 3.93 -16.29
N ALA A 63 4.31 2.61 -16.15
CA ALA A 63 3.93 1.98 -14.91
C ALA A 63 4.95 2.25 -13.80
N GLU A 64 6.25 2.02 -14.04
CA GLU A 64 7.28 2.30 -13.04
C GLU A 64 7.30 3.79 -12.67
N LYS A 65 7.23 4.68 -13.66
CA LYS A 65 7.20 6.13 -13.43
C LYS A 65 6.02 6.57 -12.57
N GLN A 66 4.82 6.03 -12.80
CA GLN A 66 3.65 6.35 -11.98
C GLN A 66 3.81 5.86 -10.55
N LEU A 67 4.26 4.62 -10.36
CA LEU A 67 4.43 4.01 -9.04
C LEU A 67 5.51 4.74 -8.22
N THR A 68 6.64 5.08 -8.84
CA THR A 68 7.73 5.78 -8.15
C THR A 68 7.33 7.21 -7.80
N ALA A 69 6.65 7.93 -8.69
CA ALA A 69 6.18 9.28 -8.42
C ALA A 69 5.19 9.34 -7.25
N GLU A 70 4.23 8.40 -7.18
CA GLU A 70 3.30 8.30 -6.06
C GLU A 70 4.04 8.01 -4.75
N LEU A 71 4.91 7.00 -4.74
CA LEU A 71 5.65 6.58 -3.55
C LEU A 71 6.62 7.67 -3.06
N GLU A 72 7.32 8.36 -3.96
CA GLU A 72 8.18 9.50 -3.63
C GLU A 72 7.40 10.63 -2.98
N SER A 73 6.20 10.94 -3.49
CA SER A 73 5.34 11.96 -2.88
C SER A 73 4.98 11.56 -1.45
N LYS A 74 4.58 10.31 -1.21
CA LYS A 74 4.25 9.81 0.12
C LYS A 74 5.44 9.85 1.08
N ILE A 75 6.61 9.39 0.63
CA ILE A 75 7.84 9.45 1.44
C ILE A 75 8.19 10.89 1.79
N LYS A 76 8.05 11.83 0.84
CA LYS A 76 8.33 13.25 1.06
C LYS A 76 7.38 13.85 2.08
N GLU A 77 6.08 13.62 1.95
CA GLU A 77 5.07 14.09 2.90
C GLU A 77 5.34 13.57 4.31
N ASP A 78 5.70 12.30 4.44
CA ASP A 78 5.98 11.67 5.74
C ASP A 78 7.26 12.20 6.35
N ARG A 79 8.28 12.41 5.52
CA ARG A 79 9.56 13.00 5.94
C ARG A 79 9.36 14.41 6.45
N SER A 80 8.63 15.25 5.72
CA SER A 80 8.34 16.63 6.15
C SER A 80 7.59 16.66 7.48
N GLU A 81 6.60 15.78 7.67
CA GLU A 81 5.85 15.72 8.93
C GLU A 81 6.71 15.19 10.10
N GLN A 82 7.58 14.22 9.84
CA GLN A 82 8.48 13.67 10.87
C GLN A 82 9.68 14.56 11.18
N MET A 83 10.17 15.38 10.24
CA MET A 83 11.22 16.38 10.50
C MET A 83 10.76 17.45 11.49
N ASN A 84 9.45 17.74 11.53
CA ASN A 84 8.85 18.61 12.54
C ASN A 84 8.77 17.95 13.92
N GLN A 85 9.17 16.67 14.05
CA GLN A 85 9.26 15.95 15.31
C GLN A 85 10.71 16.02 15.82
N THR A 86 10.88 16.33 17.10
CA THR A 86 12.21 16.50 17.74
C THR A 86 12.98 15.19 17.96
N HIS A 87 12.54 14.07 17.37
CA HIS A 87 13.13 12.74 17.58
C HIS A 87 13.05 11.87 16.32
N THR A 88 13.96 10.92 16.19
CA THR A 88 13.96 9.94 15.10
C THR A 88 12.91 8.85 15.38
N THR A 89 12.01 8.62 14.43
CA THR A 89 11.04 7.52 14.52
C THR A 89 11.66 6.22 14.04
N ARG A 90 11.25 5.09 14.62
CA ARG A 90 11.68 3.77 14.19
C ARG A 90 10.47 2.83 14.08
N GLY A 91 10.55 1.88 13.15
CA GLY A 91 9.50 0.90 12.91
C GLY A 91 9.49 -0.24 13.93
N ALA A 92 8.69 -1.27 13.65
CA ALA A 92 8.66 -2.50 14.45
C ALA A 92 8.36 -2.33 15.95
N SER A 93 7.54 -1.32 16.32
CA SER A 93 7.12 -1.09 17.71
C SER A 93 8.28 -0.68 18.64
N SER A 94 9.13 0.25 18.18
CA SER A 94 10.29 0.78 18.93
C SER A 94 10.03 2.06 19.73
N GLY A 95 8.85 2.67 19.61
CA GLY A 95 8.55 3.93 20.28
C GLY A 95 8.57 3.82 21.81
N LYS A 96 8.44 4.97 22.49
CA LYS A 96 8.47 5.04 23.96
C LYS A 96 7.09 5.06 24.61
N TYR A 97 6.05 5.34 23.82
CA TYR A 97 4.69 5.51 24.30
C TYR A 97 3.89 4.22 24.13
N LYS A 98 2.74 4.15 24.80
CA LYS A 98 1.79 3.06 24.67
C LYS A 98 0.46 3.60 24.17
N LEU A 99 -0.22 2.79 23.37
CA LEU A 99 -1.64 3.00 23.08
C LEU A 99 -2.45 3.03 24.39
N SER A 100 -3.62 3.65 24.36
CA SER A 100 -4.64 3.47 25.40
C SER A 100 -5.74 2.51 24.94
N LYS A 101 -6.67 2.15 25.83
CA LYS A 101 -7.89 1.44 25.40
C LYS A 101 -8.67 2.29 24.39
N SER A 102 -9.30 1.65 23.40
CA SER A 102 -10.12 2.33 22.41
C SER A 102 -11.51 2.71 22.94
N LYS A 103 -12.19 3.62 22.23
CA LYS A 103 -13.57 4.01 22.56
C LYS A 103 -14.52 2.90 22.10
N TYR A 104 -14.27 2.36 20.90
CA TYR A 104 -15.08 1.35 20.25
C TYR A 104 -14.25 0.25 19.58
N VAL A 105 -14.91 -0.86 19.26
CA VAL A 105 -14.35 -1.91 18.39
C VAL A 105 -14.37 -1.40 16.96
N GLY A 106 -13.28 -1.61 16.23
CA GLY A 106 -13.06 -1.11 14.88
C GLY A 106 -12.34 0.24 14.84
N ASP A 107 -12.14 0.92 15.98
CA ASP A 107 -11.26 2.09 16.05
C ASP A 107 -9.89 1.73 15.44
N VAL A 108 -9.27 2.69 14.78
CA VAL A 108 -7.96 2.53 14.17
C VAL A 108 -6.95 3.41 14.89
N PHE A 109 -5.67 3.06 14.78
CA PHE A 109 -4.60 3.97 15.20
C PHE A 109 -3.63 4.19 14.05
N TYR A 110 -2.97 5.35 14.07
CA TYR A 110 -1.81 5.66 13.25
C TYR A 110 -0.68 6.09 14.18
N THR A 111 0.52 5.52 13.99
CA THR A 111 1.76 6.00 14.62
C THR A 111 2.74 6.40 13.52
N PRO A 112 3.48 7.50 13.69
CA PRO A 112 4.71 7.72 12.93
C PRO A 112 5.62 6.49 13.02
N SER A 113 6.32 6.18 11.94
CA SER A 113 7.18 5.01 11.80
C SER A 113 8.12 5.18 10.61
N SER A 114 9.29 4.57 10.69
CA SER A 114 10.28 4.51 9.61
C SER A 114 10.98 3.16 9.56
N THR A 115 11.30 2.68 8.36
CA THR A 115 12.10 1.47 8.14
C THR A 115 13.32 1.84 7.30
N LEU A 116 14.52 1.50 7.77
CA LEU A 116 15.79 1.85 7.09
C LEU A 116 15.88 3.36 6.71
N GLY A 117 15.34 4.25 7.55
CA GLY A 117 15.36 5.70 7.30
C GLY A 117 14.30 6.20 6.30
N ILE A 118 13.44 5.32 5.78
CA ILE A 118 12.30 5.68 4.94
C ILE A 118 11.05 5.80 5.82
N PRO A 119 10.49 7.01 5.98
CA PRO A 119 9.28 7.24 6.76
C PRO A 119 8.04 6.79 5.97
N HIS A 120 7.12 6.09 6.64
CA HIS A 120 5.89 5.56 6.02
C HIS A 120 4.70 5.41 7.00
N GLY A 121 4.91 5.61 8.31
CA GLY A 121 3.86 5.43 9.32
C GLY A 121 3.42 3.96 9.53
N HIS A 122 2.46 3.73 10.43
CA HIS A 122 1.93 2.38 10.71
C HIS A 122 0.51 2.45 11.27
N ASN A 123 -0.37 1.52 10.85
CA ASN A 123 -1.71 1.38 11.42
C ASN A 123 -1.97 0.02 12.07
N GLY A 124 -3.01 0.00 12.89
CA GLY A 124 -3.72 -1.21 13.28
C GLY A 124 -5.16 -0.89 13.65
N ILE A 125 -5.93 -1.94 13.94
CA ILE A 125 -7.36 -1.87 14.23
C ILE A 125 -7.65 -2.52 15.59
N TYR A 126 -8.50 -1.90 16.40
CA TYR A 126 -8.94 -2.46 17.68
C TYR A 126 -10.03 -3.52 17.46
N VAL A 127 -9.76 -4.75 17.87
CA VAL A 127 -10.72 -5.88 17.80
C VAL A 127 -11.45 -6.10 19.12
N LYS A 128 -10.90 -5.55 20.20
CA LYS A 128 -11.55 -5.28 21.48
C LYS A 128 -11.02 -3.95 21.99
N LYS A 129 -11.66 -3.37 23.01
CA LYS A 129 -11.19 -2.09 23.61
C LYS A 129 -9.73 -2.15 24.07
N ASP A 130 -9.22 -3.34 24.39
CA ASP A 130 -7.88 -3.59 24.90
C ASP A 130 -7.05 -4.53 23.99
N ARG A 131 -7.50 -4.81 22.77
CA ARG A 131 -6.76 -5.68 21.83
C ARG A 131 -6.74 -5.09 20.44
N ILE A 132 -5.57 -5.13 19.83
CA ILE A 132 -5.35 -4.68 18.46
C ILE A 132 -4.97 -5.84 17.56
N VAL A 133 -5.31 -5.71 16.29
CA VAL A 133 -4.77 -6.50 15.20
C VAL A 133 -4.04 -5.61 14.23
N GLU A 134 -2.90 -6.09 13.77
CA GLU A 134 -1.99 -5.35 12.91
C GLU A 134 -1.06 -6.29 12.15
N SER A 135 -0.42 -5.79 11.09
CA SER A 135 0.59 -6.54 10.36
C SER A 135 1.96 -5.88 10.46
N ILE A 136 3.00 -6.63 10.85
CA ILE A 136 4.38 -6.14 10.93
C ILE A 136 5.37 -7.09 10.23
N PRO A 137 6.54 -6.61 9.77
CA PRO A 137 7.52 -7.44 9.06
C PRO A 137 7.90 -8.73 9.80
N LYS A 138 8.04 -8.67 11.13
CA LYS A 138 8.53 -9.79 11.94
C LYS A 138 7.54 -10.97 12.05
N THR A 139 6.24 -10.69 12.11
CA THR A 139 5.22 -11.69 12.46
C THR A 139 4.07 -11.78 11.48
N GLY A 140 4.02 -10.90 10.48
CA GLY A 140 2.80 -10.68 9.71
C GLY A 140 1.66 -10.19 10.59
N VAL A 141 0.44 -10.65 10.30
CA VAL A 141 -0.77 -10.28 11.03
C VAL A 141 -0.79 -10.95 12.41
N ARG A 142 -0.84 -10.13 13.46
CA ARG A 142 -0.87 -10.58 14.86
C ARG A 142 -1.99 -9.92 15.65
N ASN A 143 -2.45 -10.60 16.69
CA ASN A 143 -3.37 -10.06 17.70
C ASN A 143 -2.66 -9.92 19.04
N ILE A 144 -2.55 -8.70 19.55
CA ILE A 144 -1.85 -8.40 20.80
C ILE A 144 -2.68 -7.48 21.70
N ALA A 145 -2.35 -7.44 22.99
CA ALA A 145 -2.88 -6.40 23.87
C ALA A 145 -2.48 -5.01 23.37
N TYR A 146 -3.36 -4.02 23.52
CA TYR A 146 -3.12 -2.66 23.01
C TYR A 146 -1.81 -2.05 23.53
N ASN A 147 -1.48 -2.27 24.81
CA ASN A 147 -0.26 -1.81 25.46
C ASN A 147 0.96 -2.72 25.20
N GLY A 148 0.77 -3.86 24.53
CA GLY A 148 1.87 -4.68 24.01
C GLY A 148 2.59 -4.02 22.83
N ARG A 149 1.96 -3.03 22.19
CA ARG A 149 2.57 -2.20 21.16
C ARG A 149 3.14 -0.92 21.75
N ASN A 150 4.40 -0.65 21.42
CA ASN A 150 4.97 0.67 21.56
C ASN A 150 4.67 1.52 20.32
N VAL A 151 4.44 2.81 20.57
CA VAL A 151 4.12 3.80 19.55
C VAL A 151 4.95 5.05 19.75
N GLU A 152 5.07 5.84 18.70
CA GLU A 152 5.81 7.11 18.72
C GLU A 152 4.92 8.25 19.25
N LYS A 153 5.56 9.37 19.57
CA LYS A 153 4.83 10.61 19.87
C LYS A 153 3.96 11.00 18.67
N ASN A 154 2.86 11.70 18.91
CA ASN A 154 1.86 12.09 17.91
C ASN A 154 1.12 10.91 17.28
N THR A 155 1.13 9.74 17.93
CA THR A 155 0.21 8.66 17.58
C THR A 155 -1.21 9.11 17.78
N VAL A 156 -2.07 8.87 16.79
CA VAL A 156 -3.50 9.19 16.85
C VAL A 156 -4.33 7.92 16.97
N MET A 157 -5.42 8.02 17.70
CA MET A 157 -6.48 7.01 17.79
C MET A 157 -7.75 7.62 17.22
N GLN A 158 -8.40 6.88 16.33
CA GLN A 158 -9.47 7.41 15.48
C GLN A 158 -10.66 6.47 15.44
N ASP A 159 -11.85 7.05 15.47
CA ASP A 159 -13.08 6.34 15.11
C ASP A 159 -13.29 6.43 13.59
N VAL A 160 -14.05 5.47 13.06
CA VAL A 160 -14.45 5.44 11.65
C VAL A 160 -15.94 5.75 11.56
N LYS A 161 -16.30 6.74 10.74
CA LYS A 161 -17.64 7.32 10.58
C LYS A 161 -18.61 6.40 9.83
N VAL A 162 -18.81 5.20 10.36
CA VAL A 162 -19.84 4.24 9.95
C VAL A 162 -20.49 3.62 11.17
N SER A 163 -21.59 2.89 10.97
CA SER A 163 -22.28 2.22 12.09
C SER A 163 -21.32 1.29 12.87
N GLN A 164 -21.54 1.18 14.18
CA GLN A 164 -20.75 0.29 15.05
C GLN A 164 -20.76 -1.17 14.57
N LYS A 165 -21.87 -1.63 13.96
CA LYS A 165 -21.98 -2.98 13.36
C LYS A 165 -20.95 -3.18 12.24
N LYS A 166 -20.78 -2.19 11.35
CA LYS A 166 -19.78 -2.20 10.27
C LYS A 166 -18.35 -2.16 10.82
N CYS A 167 -18.07 -1.29 11.81
CA CYS A 167 -16.77 -1.25 12.49
C CYS A 167 -16.42 -2.60 13.13
N THR A 168 -17.38 -3.23 13.79
CA THR A 168 -17.21 -4.55 14.42
C THR A 168 -16.96 -5.65 13.37
N ALA A 169 -17.69 -5.62 12.25
CA ALA A 169 -17.48 -6.56 11.15
C ALA A 169 -16.09 -6.41 10.53
N ALA A 170 -15.61 -5.18 10.32
CA ALA A 170 -14.25 -4.90 9.84
C ALA A 170 -13.20 -5.43 10.84
N ALA A 171 -13.36 -5.15 12.13
CA ALA A 171 -12.47 -5.64 13.17
C ALA A 171 -12.42 -7.18 13.24
N ASN A 172 -13.58 -7.84 13.16
CA ASN A 172 -13.67 -9.30 13.13
C ASN A 172 -12.99 -9.88 11.89
N TRP A 173 -13.17 -9.25 10.73
CA TRP A 173 -12.46 -9.67 9.53
C TRP A 173 -10.95 -9.52 9.70
N ALA A 174 -10.45 -8.38 10.19
CA ALA A 174 -9.03 -8.20 10.43
C ALA A 174 -8.48 -9.27 11.40
N ASN A 175 -9.23 -9.59 12.45
CA ASN A 175 -8.88 -10.67 13.39
C ASN A 175 -8.81 -12.05 12.74
N SER A 176 -9.70 -12.35 11.78
CA SER A 176 -9.65 -13.63 11.04
C SER A 176 -8.40 -13.78 10.18
N GLN A 177 -7.65 -12.70 9.93
CA GLN A 177 -6.43 -12.71 9.14
C GLN A 177 -5.17 -12.97 9.99
N VAL A 178 -5.29 -13.19 11.31
CA VAL A 178 -4.14 -13.49 12.18
C VAL A 178 -3.41 -14.74 11.68
N GLY A 179 -2.08 -14.65 11.58
CA GLY A 179 -1.22 -15.69 11.01
C GLY A 179 -0.81 -15.45 9.55
N GLU A 180 -1.48 -14.53 8.85
CA GLU A 180 -1.11 -14.15 7.49
C GLU A 180 0.26 -13.46 7.44
N LYS A 181 1.03 -13.74 6.39
CA LYS A 181 2.39 -13.19 6.23
C LYS A 181 2.38 -11.67 5.99
N TYR A 182 3.52 -11.04 6.22
CA TYR A 182 3.71 -9.62 5.87
C TYR A 182 3.97 -9.47 4.36
N SER A 183 3.32 -8.48 3.74
CA SER A 183 3.64 -8.04 2.38
C SER A 183 4.54 -6.81 2.44
N LYS A 184 5.63 -6.78 1.69
CA LYS A 184 6.51 -5.59 1.61
C LYS A 184 6.06 -4.58 0.57
N ASN A 185 5.30 -5.01 -0.43
CA ASN A 185 4.76 -4.16 -1.49
C ASN A 185 3.79 -3.12 -0.90
N PHE A 186 4.17 -1.84 -0.93
CA PHE A 186 3.27 -0.72 -0.64
C PHE A 186 2.74 -0.09 -1.92
N ALA A 187 3.57 0.02 -2.96
CA ALA A 187 3.28 0.74 -4.21
C ALA A 187 2.02 0.30 -4.96
N THR A 188 1.63 -0.98 -4.90
CA THR A 188 0.46 -1.49 -5.65
C THR A 188 -0.53 -2.25 -4.76
N ASN A 189 -0.41 -2.07 -3.45
CA ASN A 189 -1.10 -2.92 -2.47
C ASN A 189 -2.63 -2.83 -2.56
N ARG A 190 -3.19 -1.75 -3.15
CA ARG A 190 -4.63 -1.59 -3.42
C ARG A 190 -5.13 -2.52 -4.52
N LYS A 191 -4.28 -2.75 -5.52
CA LYS A 191 -4.58 -3.50 -6.75
C LYS A 191 -4.42 -5.01 -6.59
N THR A 192 -3.74 -5.47 -5.53
CA THR A 192 -3.63 -6.90 -5.23
C THR A 192 -4.83 -7.42 -4.43
N GLY A 193 -4.98 -8.76 -4.37
CA GLY A 193 -6.05 -9.43 -3.65
C GLY A 193 -6.14 -8.99 -2.18
N LYS A 194 -7.33 -9.08 -1.58
CA LYS A 194 -7.58 -8.62 -0.19
C LYS A 194 -7.27 -9.70 0.86
N TYR A 195 -7.00 -10.93 0.41
CA TYR A 195 -6.63 -12.10 1.21
C TYR A 195 -5.15 -12.44 1.03
N GLY A 196 -4.57 -13.24 1.93
CA GLY A 196 -3.15 -13.58 1.91
C GLY A 196 -2.27 -12.52 2.59
N ALA A 197 -1.01 -12.43 2.15
CA ALA A 197 -0.03 -11.53 2.74
C ALA A 197 -0.44 -10.05 2.64
N LYS A 198 -0.26 -9.30 3.71
CA LYS A 198 -0.71 -7.90 3.80
C LYS A 198 0.20 -7.04 4.67
N ASN A 199 0.46 -5.81 4.24
CA ASN A 199 1.11 -4.79 5.04
C ASN A 199 0.10 -4.15 6.04
N CYS A 200 0.55 -3.22 6.87
CA CYS A 200 -0.26 -2.65 7.94
C CYS A 200 -1.48 -1.86 7.43
N SER A 201 -1.31 -0.97 6.46
CA SER A 201 -2.40 -0.18 5.87
C SER A 201 -3.35 -1.04 5.04
N LYS A 202 -2.83 -1.95 4.21
CA LYS A 202 -3.64 -2.88 3.40
C LYS A 202 -4.55 -3.73 4.26
N LEU A 203 -4.10 -4.21 5.43
CA LEU A 203 -4.93 -4.96 6.37
C LEU A 203 -6.15 -4.14 6.82
N VAL A 204 -5.92 -2.91 7.27
CA VAL A 204 -6.99 -2.04 7.79
C VAL A 204 -7.93 -1.60 6.67
N TRP A 205 -7.39 -1.20 5.53
CA TRP A 205 -8.19 -0.85 4.35
C TRP A 205 -9.03 -2.01 3.84
N SER A 206 -8.44 -3.21 3.70
CA SER A 206 -9.16 -4.41 3.26
C SER A 206 -10.33 -4.74 4.20
N ALA A 207 -10.14 -4.54 5.51
CA ALA A 207 -11.20 -4.77 6.49
C ALA A 207 -12.42 -3.87 6.24
N TYR A 208 -12.18 -2.57 6.02
CA TYR A 208 -13.25 -1.60 5.83
C TYR A 208 -13.89 -1.66 4.45
N ILE A 209 -13.11 -1.82 3.38
CA ILE A 209 -13.67 -1.96 2.03
C ILE A 209 -14.54 -3.22 1.91
N LEU A 210 -14.16 -4.34 2.56
CA LEU A 210 -14.91 -5.59 2.50
C LEU A 210 -16.13 -5.64 3.42
N LYS A 211 -16.09 -4.96 4.59
CA LYS A 211 -17.09 -5.14 5.65
C LYS A 211 -17.95 -3.92 5.92
N ALA A 212 -17.52 -2.75 5.47
CA ALA A 212 -18.26 -1.51 5.61
C ALA A 212 -18.63 -0.89 4.26
N ASP A 213 -18.06 -1.39 3.15
CA ASP A 213 -18.22 -0.84 1.81
C ASP A 213 -17.83 0.66 1.76
N ILE A 214 -16.71 0.98 2.42
CA ILE A 214 -16.13 2.32 2.41
C ILE A 214 -14.67 2.24 2.02
N ASP A 215 -14.25 3.21 1.22
CA ASP A 215 -12.86 3.39 0.85
C ASP A 215 -12.23 4.41 1.79
N ILE A 216 -11.54 3.90 2.81
CA ILE A 216 -10.81 4.74 3.79
C ILE A 216 -9.42 5.14 3.29
N ASP A 217 -9.14 4.97 2.01
CA ASP A 217 -7.94 5.48 1.35
C ASP A 217 -8.22 6.87 0.77
N LYS A 218 -7.48 7.89 1.23
CA LYS A 218 -7.77 9.30 0.94
C LYS A 218 -7.61 9.64 -0.54
N ASP A 219 -6.51 9.23 -1.16
CA ASP A 219 -6.17 9.63 -2.52
C ASP A 219 -6.47 8.57 -3.58
N LYS A 220 -6.71 7.32 -3.15
CA LYS A 220 -7.12 6.18 -3.99
C LYS A 220 -6.08 5.80 -5.04
N GLY A 221 -4.79 6.05 -4.73
CA GLY A 221 -3.64 5.77 -5.59
C GLY A 221 -3.44 4.28 -5.90
N ALA A 222 -2.27 3.92 -6.41
CA ALA A 222 -1.90 2.52 -6.64
C ALA A 222 -1.66 1.77 -5.32
N GLY A 223 -1.09 2.45 -4.32
CA GLY A 223 -0.90 1.97 -2.97
C GLY A 223 -1.93 2.54 -1.99
N VAL A 224 -2.13 1.83 -0.87
CA VAL A 224 -2.80 2.40 0.31
C VAL A 224 -1.73 2.62 1.38
N TYR A 225 -1.55 3.86 1.84
CA TYR A 225 -0.52 4.21 2.81
C TYR A 225 -1.11 4.54 4.19
N PRO A 226 -0.33 4.38 5.27
CA PRO A 226 -0.84 4.60 6.61
C PRO A 226 -1.47 5.96 6.91
N LYS A 227 -0.95 7.03 6.29
CA LYS A 227 -1.53 8.37 6.42
C LYS A 227 -2.78 8.57 5.60
N ASP A 228 -2.95 7.86 4.49
CA ASP A 228 -4.20 7.98 3.73
C ASP A 228 -5.39 7.47 4.53
N ILE A 229 -5.17 6.43 5.34
CA ILE A 229 -6.15 5.98 6.33
C ILE A 229 -6.37 7.04 7.40
N ARG A 230 -5.29 7.63 7.94
CA ARG A 230 -5.35 8.65 8.99
C ARG A 230 -6.13 9.90 8.55
N ASP A 231 -5.89 10.32 7.32
CA ASP A 231 -6.37 11.59 6.76
C ASP A 231 -7.64 11.38 5.91
N SER A 232 -8.25 10.20 6.00
CA SER A 232 -9.51 9.89 5.31
C SER A 232 -10.66 10.72 5.87
N ASN A 233 -11.59 11.10 4.99
CA ASN A 233 -12.83 11.77 5.41
C ASN A 233 -13.71 10.87 6.30
N TYR A 234 -13.50 9.55 6.26
CA TYR A 234 -14.18 8.59 7.12
C TYR A 234 -13.57 8.48 8.52
N THR A 235 -12.36 8.99 8.76
CA THR A 235 -11.74 8.91 10.08
C THR A 235 -11.93 10.20 10.87
N HIS A 236 -12.00 10.08 12.19
CA HIS A 236 -12.02 11.21 13.11
C HIS A 236 -11.10 10.93 14.29
N THR A 237 -10.14 11.83 14.52
CA THR A 237 -9.18 11.72 15.63
C THR A 237 -9.83 12.18 16.93
N TYR A 238 -10.05 11.23 17.84
CA TYR A 238 -10.55 11.53 19.18
C TYR A 238 -9.43 11.59 20.24
N LYS A 239 -8.23 11.10 19.93
CA LYS A 239 -7.09 11.15 20.85
C LYS A 239 -5.76 11.20 20.13
N THR A 240 -4.85 12.02 20.65
CA THR A 240 -3.43 12.05 20.28
C THR A 240 -2.57 11.75 21.51
N ILE A 241 -1.60 10.87 21.35
CA ILE A 241 -0.62 10.48 22.36
C ILE A 241 0.58 11.43 22.22
N LYS A 242 0.94 12.13 23.30
CA LYS A 242 1.99 13.15 23.34
C LYS A 242 3.09 12.80 24.33
#